data_AF-A0A2Z5YBM1-F1
#
_entry.id   AF-A0A2Z5YBM1-F1
#
_cell.length_a   1.000
_cell.length_b   1.000
_cell.length_c   1.000
_cell.angle_alpha   90.00
_cell.angle_beta   90.00
_cell.angle_gamma   90.00
#
_symmetry.space_group_name_H-M   'P 1'
#
loop_
_entity.id
_entity.type
_entity.pdbx_description
1 polymer ?
#
loop_
_entity_poly.entity_id
_entity_poly.type
_entity_poly.pdbx_seq_one_letter_code
_entity_poly.pdbx_strand_id
1 'polypeptide(L)'
;MSSISREEVVAAFDALDAVMTRLQDLCFDGLTTPERLALLQRCEVARRRLPSIEHPLINQLVEQAGEQELGGKLAAVLAGRLRVSRGKPVGGWGRPLIWVRAGR
;
A
#
# COMPACT_ATOMS: atom_id res chain seq x y z
N MET A 1 24.74 1.61 -10.06
CA MET A 1 23.60 1.65 -9.11
C MET A 1 23.17 3.10 -9.04
N SER A 2 22.09 3.47 -9.72
CA SER A 2 21.63 4.86 -9.71
C SER A 2 21.20 5.23 -8.30
N SER A 3 21.81 6.29 -7.76
CA SER A 3 21.33 6.93 -6.54
C SER A 3 19.95 7.49 -6.87
N ILE A 4 18.90 6.74 -6.53
CA ILE A 4 17.54 7.26 -6.58
C ILE A 4 17.51 8.50 -5.68
N SER A 5 17.14 9.64 -6.26
CA SER A 5 17.01 10.88 -5.49
C SER A 5 15.71 10.84 -4.67
N ARG A 6 15.65 11.61 -3.58
CA ARG A 6 14.42 11.73 -2.78
C ARG A 6 13.27 12.22 -3.67
N GLU A 7 13.58 13.14 -4.57
CA GLU A 7 12.66 13.75 -5.53
C GLU A 7 12.08 12.70 -6.48
N GLU A 8 12.89 11.75 -6.96
CA GLU A 8 12.43 10.64 -7.80
C GLU A 8 11.46 9.71 -7.06
N VAL A 9 11.75 9.38 -5.79
CA VAL A 9 10.84 8.56 -4.97
C VAL A 9 9.51 9.28 -4.78
N VAL A 10 9.54 10.55 -4.37
CA VAL A 10 8.32 11.35 -4.13
C VAL A 10 7.51 11.46 -5.42
N ALA A 11 8.15 11.82 -6.54
CA ALA A 11 7.46 11.92 -7.84
C ALA A 11 6.81 10.60 -8.27
N ALA A 12 7.43 9.45 -7.97
CA ALA A 12 6.83 8.15 -8.27
C ALA A 12 5.57 7.86 -7.43
N PHE A 13 5.56 8.24 -6.16
CA PHE A 13 4.38 8.11 -5.31
C PHE A 13 3.28 9.12 -5.68
N ASP A 14 3.65 10.35 -6.06
CA ASP A 14 2.69 11.34 -6.56
C ASP A 14 2.04 10.87 -7.87
N ALA A 15 2.82 10.28 -8.77
CA ALA A 15 2.30 9.69 -10.00
C ALA A 15 1.36 8.50 -9.73
N LEU A 16 1.68 7.67 -8.72
CA LEU A 16 0.79 6.61 -8.28
C LEU A 16 -0.54 7.16 -7.77
N ASP A 17 -0.52 8.19 -6.92
CA ASP A 17 -1.73 8.83 -6.38
C ASP A 17 -2.59 9.43 -7.50
N ALA A 18 -1.97 10.16 -8.44
CA ALA A 18 -2.66 10.73 -9.60
C ALA A 18 -3.35 9.67 -10.47
N VAL A 19 -2.71 8.51 -10.68
CA VAL A 19 -3.33 7.37 -11.39
C VAL A 19 -4.50 6.81 -10.59
N MET A 20 -4.37 6.67 -9.27
CA MET A 20 -5.44 6.16 -8.41
C MET A 20 -6.66 7.08 -8.40
N THR A 21 -6.46 8.41 -8.30
CA THR A 21 -7.53 9.40 -8.42
C THR A 21 -8.24 9.27 -9.76
N ARG A 22 -7.47 9.23 -10.86
CA ARG A 22 -8.05 9.08 -12.20
C ARG A 22 -8.88 7.80 -12.34
N LEU A 23 -8.42 6.68 -11.77
CA LEU A 23 -9.17 5.41 -11.80
C LEU A 23 -10.47 5.46 -10.99
N GLN A 24 -10.52 6.24 -9.90
CA GLN A 24 -11.73 6.45 -9.09
C GLN A 24 -12.78 7.28 -9.83
N ASP A 25 -12.34 8.18 -10.71
CA ASP A 25 -13.23 9.01 -11.54
C ASP A 25 -13.73 8.30 -12.80
N LEU A 26 -13.27 7.07 -13.07
CA LEU A 26 -13.74 6.30 -14.23
C LEU A 26 -15.16 5.76 -14.03
N CYS A 27 -15.96 5.91 -15.08
CA CYS A 27 -17.21 5.19 -15.24
C CYS A 27 -16.95 3.86 -15.98
N PHE A 28 -17.48 2.75 -15.45
CA PHE A 28 -17.36 1.41 -16.04
C PHE A 28 -18.66 0.98 -16.75
N ASP A 29 -19.54 1.94 -17.03
CA ASP A 29 -20.75 1.71 -17.82
C ASP A 29 -20.36 1.40 -19.26
N GLY A 30 -21.15 0.54 -19.91
CA GLY A 30 -20.84 0.05 -21.25
C GLY A 30 -19.83 -1.11 -21.31
N LEU A 31 -19.10 -1.42 -20.23
CA LEU A 31 -18.26 -2.61 -20.20
C LEU A 31 -19.10 -3.89 -20.16
N THR A 32 -18.60 -4.92 -20.82
CA THR A 32 -19.08 -6.30 -20.71
C THR A 32 -18.55 -6.96 -19.44
N THR A 33 -19.16 -8.08 -19.04
CA THR A 33 -18.70 -8.86 -17.87
C THR A 33 -17.24 -9.34 -18.00
N PRO A 34 -16.79 -9.89 -19.15
CA PRO A 34 -15.38 -10.27 -19.32
C PRO A 34 -14.39 -9.12 -19.16
N GLU A 35 -14.73 -7.93 -19.67
CA GLU A 35 -13.87 -6.74 -19.53
C GLU A 35 -13.74 -6.30 -18.08
N ARG A 36 -14.86 -6.30 -17.32
CA ARG A 36 -14.81 -6.02 -15.87
C ARG A 36 -13.94 -7.02 -15.12
N LEU A 37 -14.02 -8.31 -15.44
CA LEU A 37 -13.19 -9.34 -14.84
C LEU A 37 -11.69 -9.13 -15.15
N ALA A 38 -11.36 -8.76 -16.39
CA ALA A 38 -9.98 -8.46 -16.78
C ALA A 38 -9.42 -7.24 -16.02
N LEU A 39 -10.22 -6.20 -15.81
CA LEU A 39 -9.82 -5.04 -15.00
C LEU A 39 -9.60 -5.42 -13.53
N LEU A 40 -10.49 -6.24 -12.95
CA LEU A 40 -10.32 -6.74 -11.58
C LEU A 40 -9.06 -7.59 -11.40
N GLN A 41 -8.70 -8.40 -12.40
CA GLN A 41 -7.44 -9.15 -12.40
C GLN A 41 -6.22 -8.20 -12.39
N ARG A 42 -6.27 -7.10 -13.15
CA ARG A 42 -5.21 -6.07 -13.14
C ARG A 42 -5.10 -5.39 -11.77
N CYS A 43 -6.22 -5.05 -11.14
CA CYS A 43 -6.24 -4.51 -9.78
C CYS A 43 -5.62 -5.50 -8.78
N GLU A 44 -5.90 -6.79 -8.91
CA GLU A 44 -5.32 -7.82 -8.05
C GLU A 44 -3.80 -7.95 -8.24
N VAL A 45 -3.31 -7.91 -9.49
CA VAL A 45 -1.88 -7.91 -9.76
C VAL A 45 -1.19 -6.69 -9.12
N ALA A 46 -1.81 -5.51 -9.20
CA ALA A 46 -1.30 -4.31 -8.55
C ALA A 46 -1.25 -4.48 -7.01
N ARG A 47 -2.34 -4.95 -6.40
CA ARG A 47 -2.39 -5.23 -4.95
C ARG A 47 -1.32 -6.20 -4.49
N ARG A 48 -1.01 -7.23 -5.28
CA ARG A 48 0.05 -8.21 -4.96
C ARG A 48 1.47 -7.65 -5.05
N ARG A 49 1.68 -6.56 -5.79
CA ARG A 49 3.00 -5.90 -5.90
C ARG A 49 3.27 -4.93 -4.75
N LEU A 50 2.22 -4.37 -4.13
CA LEU A 50 2.36 -3.42 -3.02
C LEU A 50 3.23 -3.92 -1.86
N PRO A 51 3.10 -5.17 -1.36
CA PRO A 51 3.95 -5.67 -0.27
C PRO A 51 5.44 -5.63 -0.60
N SER A 52 5.82 -5.85 -1.86
CA SER A 52 7.23 -5.77 -2.27
C SER A 52 7.78 -4.34 -2.21
N ILE A 53 6.93 -3.33 -2.27
CA ILE A 53 7.28 -1.91 -2.13
C ILE A 53 7.23 -1.50 -0.64
N GLU A 54 6.23 -1.98 0.11
CA GLU A 54 6.01 -1.65 1.52
C GLU A 54 7.05 -2.30 2.45
N HIS A 55 7.39 -3.57 2.25
CA HIS A 55 8.27 -4.30 3.16
C HIS A 55 9.65 -3.65 3.33
N PRO A 56 10.36 -3.19 2.28
CA PRO A 56 11.62 -2.48 2.46
C PRO A 56 11.48 -1.20 3.30
N LEU A 57 10.43 -0.41 3.10
CA LEU A 57 10.18 0.82 3.87
C LEU A 57 9.93 0.51 5.35
N ILE A 58 9.13 -0.52 5.64
CA ILE A 58 8.85 -0.97 7.00
C ILE A 58 10.12 -1.50 7.66
N ASN A 59 10.91 -2.31 6.95
CA ASN A 59 12.17 -2.84 7.47
C ASN A 59 13.17 -1.72 7.78
N GLN A 60 13.27 -0.69 6.93
CA GLN A 60 14.09 0.49 7.21
C GLN A 60 13.63 1.21 8.49
N LEU A 61 12.32 1.36 8.71
CA LEU A 61 11.82 1.92 9.97
C LEU A 61 12.15 1.03 11.18
N VAL A 62 12.10 -0.29 11.05
CA VAL A 62 12.51 -1.24 12.12
C VAL A 62 13.99 -1.10 12.46
N GLU A 63 14.84 -0.96 11.44
CA GLU A 63 16.29 -0.92 11.60
C GLU A 63 16.81 0.45 12.06
N GLN A 64 16.15 1.54 11.65
CA GLN A 64 16.71 2.89 11.76
C GLN A 64 16.00 3.78 12.78
N ALA A 65 14.69 3.57 13.03
CA ALA A 65 13.90 4.47 13.85
C ALA A 65 13.71 3.93 15.28
N GLY A 66 14.06 4.74 16.28
CA GLY A 66 13.82 4.44 17.68
C GLY A 66 12.37 4.73 18.11
N GLU A 67 11.89 4.10 19.19
CA GLU A 67 10.53 4.36 19.71
C GLU A 67 10.28 5.83 20.06
N GLN A 68 11.32 6.54 20.53
CA GLN A 68 11.25 7.97 20.85
C GLN A 68 10.98 8.84 19.60
N GLU A 69 11.62 8.51 18.47
CA GLU A 69 11.44 9.21 17.19
C GLU A 69 10.08 8.92 16.57
N LEU A 70 9.63 7.66 16.68
CA LEU A 70 8.33 7.23 16.19
C LEU A 70 7.16 7.74 17.04
N GLY A 71 7.41 8.16 18.28
CA GLY A 71 6.39 8.54 19.25
C GLY A 71 5.65 7.35 19.85
N GLY A 72 6.27 6.18 19.88
CA GLY A 72 5.72 4.93 20.41
C GLY A 72 6.21 3.69 19.66
N LYS A 73 5.67 2.53 20.03
CA LYS A 73 5.99 1.26 19.36
C LYS A 73 5.60 1.31 17.89
N LEU A 74 6.52 0.92 16.99
CA LEU A 74 6.32 0.94 15.54
C LEU A 74 4.97 0.35 15.10
N ALA A 75 4.58 -0.82 15.63
CA ALA A 75 3.31 -1.46 15.30
C ALA A 75 2.07 -0.63 15.70
N ALA A 76 2.13 0.11 16.82
CA ALA A 76 1.05 1.00 17.24
C ALA A 76 1.01 2.27 16.37
N VAL A 77 2.17 2.83 16.05
CA VAL A 77 2.32 4.00 15.19
C VAL A 77 1.83 3.70 13.76
N LEU A 78 2.25 2.58 13.17
CA LEU A 78 1.79 2.16 11.85
C LEU A 78 0.29 1.91 11.82
N ALA A 79 -0.27 1.22 12.84
CA ALA A 79 -1.72 0.99 12.91
C ALA A 79 -2.52 2.32 12.98
N GLY A 80 -2.03 3.28 13.77
CA GLY A 80 -2.64 4.61 13.87
C GLY A 80 -2.53 5.43 12.58
N ARG A 81 -1.32 5.51 12.00
CA ARG A 81 -1.06 6.34 10.81
C ARG A 81 -1.67 5.78 9.53
N LEU A 82 -1.54 4.47 9.31
CA LEU A 82 -2.07 3.82 8.11
C LEU A 82 -3.57 3.50 8.24
N ARG A 83 -4.20 3.84 9.38
CA ARG A 83 -5.60 3.54 9.70
C ARG A 83 -5.99 2.07 9.51
N VAL A 84 -5.01 1.17 9.51
CA VAL A 84 -5.22 -0.28 9.51
C VAL A 84 -5.49 -0.67 10.95
N SER A 85 -6.78 -0.76 11.29
CA SER A 85 -7.17 -1.34 12.58
C SER A 85 -6.70 -2.81 12.63
N ARG A 86 -6.38 -3.29 13.83
CA ARG A 86 -6.17 -4.74 14.08
C ARG A 86 -7.44 -5.58 13.95
N GLY A 87 -8.54 -5.03 13.41
CA GLY A 87 -9.82 -5.70 13.39
C GLY A 87 -10.77 -5.14 12.34
N LYS A 88 -11.01 -6.00 11.36
CA LYS A 88 -12.16 -6.09 10.44
C LYS A 88 -11.85 -5.68 8.99
N PRO A 89 -11.94 -6.63 8.03
CA PRO A 89 -11.87 -6.32 6.62
C PRO A 89 -13.09 -5.47 6.26
N VAL A 90 -12.86 -4.26 5.76
CA VAL A 90 -13.89 -3.46 5.08
C VAL A 90 -13.91 -3.91 3.62
N GLY A 91 -14.87 -4.77 3.30
CA GLY A 91 -14.99 -5.46 2.02
C GLY A 91 -14.26 -6.79 2.01
N GLY A 92 -14.87 -7.83 1.44
CA GLY A 92 -14.38 -9.22 1.40
C GLY A 92 -13.11 -9.44 0.56
N TRP A 93 -12.07 -8.67 0.81
CA TRP A 93 -10.73 -8.80 0.25
C TRP A 93 -9.76 -8.90 1.42
N GLY A 94 -8.89 -9.91 1.36
CA GLY A 94 -8.13 -10.45 2.50
C GLY A 94 -7.32 -9.43 3.30
N ARG A 95 -6.94 -9.87 4.51
CA ARG A 95 -6.16 -9.11 5.51
C ARG A 95 -5.01 -8.34 4.84
N PRO A 96 -4.74 -7.08 5.24
CA PRO A 96 -3.59 -6.33 4.76
C PRO A 96 -2.29 -7.14 4.97
N LEU A 97 -1.54 -7.34 3.89
CA LEU A 97 -0.34 -8.18 3.84
C LEU A 97 0.78 -7.71 4.80
N ILE A 98 0.73 -6.44 5.23
CA ILE A 98 1.53 -5.83 6.32
C ILE A 98 1.59 -6.67 7.61
N TRP A 99 0.59 -7.51 7.91
CA TRP A 99 0.54 -8.28 9.16
C TRP A 99 1.10 -9.71 9.09
N VAL A 100 1.60 -10.17 7.94
CA VAL A 100 2.13 -11.55 7.84
C VAL A 100 3.53 -11.69 8.47
N ARG A 101 4.28 -10.59 8.62
CA ARG A 101 5.66 -10.65 9.15
C ARG A 101 5.90 -9.88 10.45
N ALA A 102 5.00 -8.98 10.84
CA ALA A 102 5.11 -8.20 12.09
C ALA A 102 4.59 -8.94 13.35
N GLY A 103 4.22 -10.22 13.21
CA GLY A 103 3.54 -11.01 14.25
C GLY A 103 4.22 -12.33 14.61
N ARG A 104 5.55 -12.41 14.52
CA ARG A 104 6.35 -13.37 15.27
C ARG A 104 7.40 -12.65 16.08
#